data_AF-A0A841KXP3-F1
#
_entry.id   AF-A0A841KXP3-F1
#
_cell.length_a   1.000
_cell.length_b   1.000
_cell.length_c   1.000
_cell.angle_alpha   90.00
_cell.angle_beta   90.00
_cell.angle_gamma   90.00
#
_symmetry.space_group_name_H-M   'P 1'
#
loop_
_entity.id
_entity.type
_entity.pdbx_description
1 polymer ?
#
loop_
_entity_poly.entity_id
_entity_poly.type
_entity_poly.pdbx_seq_one_letter_code
_entity_poly.pdbx_strand_id
1 'polypeptide(L)' 'MREKLKQIRLEKGLTHEEIANMANINRATYTNIELGRKNPSFIVATRIKNILGYEGDDIFLDTMCRKGTIRTS' A
#
# COMPACT_ATOMS: atom_id res chain seq x y z
N MET A 1 2.44 -6.32 5.87
CA MET A 1 1.07 -5.89 5.47
C MET A 1 0.95 -4.43 5.84
N ARG A 2 0.54 -3.60 4.88
CA ARG A 2 0.44 -2.15 5.02
C ARG A 2 -0.93 -1.80 5.59
N GLU A 3 -0.99 -1.74 6.92
CA GLU A 3 -2.22 -1.48 7.68
C GLU A 3 -2.89 -0.16 7.26
N LYS A 4 -2.13 0.92 7.10
CA LYS A 4 -2.64 2.23 6.65
C LYS A 4 -3.36 2.15 5.31
N LEU A 5 -2.75 1.47 4.34
CA LEU A 5 -3.27 1.35 2.98
C LEU A 5 -4.60 0.59 2.96
N LYS A 6 -4.70 -0.47 3.78
CA LYS A 6 -5.95 -1.21 4.00
C LYS A 6 -7.01 -0.34 4.69
N GLN A 7 -6.64 0.42 5.72
CA GLN A 7 -7.57 1.24 6.50
C GLN A 7 -8.22 2.32 5.63
N ILE A 8 -7.42 3.09 4.90
CA ILE A 8 -7.92 4.16 4.03
C ILE A 8 -8.81 3.58 2.91
N ARG A 9 -8.45 2.40 2.37
CA ARG A 9 -9.30 1.68 1.40
C ARG A 9 -10.67 1.36 2.00
N LEU A 10 -10.72 0.85 3.23
CA LEU A 10 -11.97 0.51 3.92
C LEU A 10 -12.79 1.76 4.24
N GLU A 11 -12.15 2.85 4.64
CA GLU A 11 -12.81 4.14 4.89
C GLU A 11 -13.48 4.68 3.63
N LYS A 12 -12.90 4.42 2.45
CA LYS A 12 -13.51 4.77 1.15
C LYS A 12 -14.53 3.75 0.64
N GLY A 13 -14.72 2.62 1.33
CA GLY A 13 -15.62 1.56 0.89
C GLY A 13 -15.19 0.87 -0.41
N LEU A 14 -13.91 0.98 -0.80
CA LEU A 14 -13.43 0.47 -2.07
C LEU A 14 -12.98 -0.99 -1.97
N THR A 15 -13.33 -1.79 -2.96
CA THR A 15 -12.81 -3.16 -3.11
C THR A 15 -11.39 -3.17 -3.69
N HIS A 16 -10.69 -4.29 -3.54
CA HIS A 16 -9.38 -4.49 -4.19
C HIS A 16 -9.43 -4.39 -5.70
N GLU A 17 -10.55 -4.80 -6.30
CA GLU A 17 -10.75 -4.76 -7.75
C GLU A 17 -11.00 -3.34 -8.24
N GLU A 18 -11.81 -2.56 -7.52
CA GLU A 18 -12.08 -1.16 -7.86
C GLU A 18 -10.81 -0.32 -7.82
N ILE A 19 -10.01 -0.39 -6.75
CA ILE A 19 -8.76 0.37 -6.70
C ILE A 19 -7.80 -0.10 -7.80
N ALA A 20 -7.72 -1.40 -8.05
CA ALA A 20 -6.85 -1.92 -9.10
C ALA A 20 -7.27 -1.39 -10.48
N ASN A 21 -8.57 -1.38 -10.79
CA ASN A 21 -9.12 -0.83 -12.02
C ASN A 21 -8.85 0.68 -12.15
N MET A 22 -9.10 1.46 -11.08
CA MET A 22 -8.85 2.90 -11.07
C MET A 22 -7.36 3.24 -11.21
N ALA A 23 -6.48 2.45 -10.58
CA ALA A 23 -5.04 2.57 -10.70
C ALA A 23 -4.48 1.94 -12.00
N ASN A 24 -5.34 1.31 -12.80
CA ASN A 24 -5.03 0.59 -14.04
C ASN A 24 -3.90 -0.45 -13.85
N ILE A 25 -4.04 -1.26 -12.81
CA ILE A 25 -3.17 -2.38 -12.47
C ILE A 25 -4.01 -3.63 -12.28
N ASN A 26 -3.35 -4.79 -12.28
CA ASN A 26 -4.02 -6.04 -11.96
C ASN A 26 -4.39 -6.08 -10.46
N ARG A 27 -5.58 -6.60 -10.12
CA ARG A 27 -6.02 -6.88 -8.74
C ARG A 27 -4.93 -7.54 -7.90
N ALA A 28 -4.28 -8.58 -8.44
CA ALA A 28 -3.19 -9.29 -7.74
C ALA A 28 -1.99 -8.37 -7.46
N THR A 29 -1.72 -7.40 -8.33
CA THR A 29 -0.66 -6.40 -8.10
C THR A 29 -1.03 -5.52 -6.91
N TYR A 30 -2.26 -5.02 -6.86
CA TYR A 30 -2.75 -4.26 -5.70
C TYR A 30 -2.68 -5.08 -4.40
N THR A 31 -3.16 -6.33 -4.41
CA THR A 31 -3.08 -7.21 -3.24
C THR A 31 -1.64 -7.40 -2.76
N ASN A 32 -0.67 -7.61 -3.67
CA ASN A 32 0.74 -7.72 -3.31
C ASN A 32 1.32 -6.41 -2.73
N ILE A 33 0.87 -5.26 -3.24
CA ILE A 33 1.22 -3.94 -2.69
C ILE A 33 0.66 -3.81 -1.27
N GLU A 34 -0.62 -4.09 -1.03
CA GLU A 34 -1.25 -4.01 0.29
C GLU A 34 -0.61 -4.99 1.29
N LEU A 35 -0.21 -6.18 0.83
CA LEU A 35 0.49 -7.16 1.67
C LEU A 35 1.95 -6.75 2.00
N GLY A 36 2.52 -5.80 1.27
CA GLY A 36 3.95 -5.42 1.38
C GLY A 36 4.89 -6.37 0.62
N ARG A 37 4.35 -7.25 -0.24
CA ARG A 37 5.14 -8.18 -1.06
C ARG A 37 5.73 -7.51 -2.29
N LYS A 38 5.11 -6.43 -2.77
CA LYS A 38 5.55 -5.69 -3.96
C LYS A 38 5.56 -4.19 -3.70
N ASN A 39 6.59 -3.52 -4.23
CA ASN A 39 6.61 -2.07 -4.28
C ASN A 39 5.93 -1.58 -5.57
N PRO A 40 4.96 -0.66 -5.48
CA PRO A 40 4.44 0.00 -6.66
C PRO A 40 5.52 0.87 -7.31
N SER A 41 5.44 1.04 -8.62
CA SER A 41 6.21 2.09 -9.31
C SER A 41 5.66 3.46 -8.91
N PHE A 42 6.48 4.51 -9.05
CA PHE A 42 6.12 5.89 -8.71
C PHE A 42 4.78 6.33 -9.33
N ILE A 43 4.54 5.95 -10.59
CA ILE A 43 3.29 6.23 -11.31
C ILE A 43 2.09 5.57 -10.62
N VAL A 44 2.22 4.29 -10.29
CA VAL A 44 1.15 3.51 -9.63
C VAL A 44 0.91 4.04 -8.21
N ALA A 45 1.97 4.35 -7.47
CA ALA A 45 1.90 4.93 -6.15
C ALA A 45 1.12 6.25 -6.17
N THR A 46 1.44 7.14 -7.12
CA THR A 46 0.75 8.43 -7.32
C THR A 46 -0.73 8.23 -7.63
N ARG A 47 -1.08 7.27 -8.50
CA ARG A 47 -2.48 6.96 -8.81
C ARG A 47 -3.25 6.48 -7.60
N ILE A 48 -2.68 5.53 -6.85
CA ILE A 48 -3.29 5.01 -5.62
C ILE A 48 -3.47 6.14 -4.60
N LYS A 49 -2.46 6.99 -4.41
CA LYS A 49 -2.52 8.19 -3.56
C LYS A 49 -3.67 9.11 -3.96
N ASN A 50 -3.81 9.41 -5.25
CA ASN A 50 -4.91 10.25 -5.74
C ASN A 50 -6.29 9.62 -5.52
N ILE A 51 -6.45 8.32 -5.78
CA ILE A 51 -7.71 7.59 -5.54
C ILE A 51 -8.07 7.60 -4.05
N LEU A 52 -7.08 7.35 -3.20
CA LEU A 52 -7.23 7.35 -1.75
C LEU A 52 -7.28 8.77 -1.16
N GLY A 53 -7.00 9.82 -1.95
CA GLY A 53 -6.93 11.20 -1.47
C GLY A 53 -5.86 11.39 -0.39
N TYR A 54 -4.73 10.69 -0.53
CA TYR A 54 -3.67 10.66 0.46
C TYR A 54 -2.37 11.25 -0.09
N GLU A 55 -1.82 12.26 0.58
CA GLU A 55 -0.63 12.98 0.09
C GLU A 55 0.69 12.45 0.67
N GLY A 56 0.65 11.70 1.77
CA GLY A 56 1.84 11.14 2.42
C GLY A 56 2.43 9.92 1.67
N ASP A 57 3.75 9.77 1.71
CA ASP A 57 4.45 8.57 1.20
C ASP A 57 4.53 7.45 2.24
N ASP A 58 4.15 7.75 3.49
CA ASP A 58 4.12 6.80 4.58
C ASP A 58 3.05 5.69 4.42
N ILE A 59 2.10 5.89 3.49
CA ILE A 59 1.09 4.87 3.14
C ILE A 59 1.71 3.58 2.58
N PHE A 60 2.93 3.67 2.04
CA PHE A 60 3.67 2.52 1.53
C PHE A 60 4.75 1.99 2.49
N LEU A 61 4.91 2.58 3.68
CA LEU A 61 5.85 2.07 4.68
C LEU A 61 5.37 0.71 5.20
N ASP A 62 6.26 -0.27 5.16
CA ASP A 62 5.98 -1.58 5.72
C ASP A 62 6.22 -1.53 7.24
N THR A 63 5.19 -1.86 8.01
CA THR A 63 5.24 -1.88 9.48
C THR A 63 6.07 -3.05 10.02
N MET A 64 6.57 -3.97 9.18
CA MET A 64 7.48 -5.04 9.60
C MET A 64 8.94 -4.57 9.51
N CYS A 65 9.24 -3.42 10.11
CA CYS A 65 10.60 -3.21 10.59
C CYS A 65 10.81 -4.25 11.70
N ARG A 66 11.42 -5.39 11.36
CA ARG A 66 11.98 -6.32 12.36
C ARG A 66 12.80 -5.44 13.31
N LYS A 67 12.41 -5.36 14.58
CA LYS A 67 13.25 -4.81 15.64
C LYS A 67 14.63 -5.39 15.40
N GLY A 68 15.57 -4.56 14.94
CA GLY A 68 16.95 -4.98 14.78
C GLY A 68 17.34 -5.58 16.11
N THR A 69 17.65 -6.87 16.14
CA THR A 69 18.28 -7.48 17.29
C THR A 69 19.60 -6.74 17.41
N ILE A 70 19.66 -5.76 18.31
CA ILE A 70 20.92 -5.20 18.80
C ILE A 70 21.68 -6.42 19.31
N ARG A 71 22.66 -6.89 18.51
CA ARG A 71 23.69 -7.79 19.00
C ARG A 71 24.57 -6.92 19.88
N THR A 72 24.22 -6.81 21.15
CA THR A 72 25.15 -6.34 22.17
C THR A 72 26.32 -7.33 22.19
N SER A 73 27.52 -6.78 22.04
CA SER A 73 28.80 -7.49 22.01
C SER A 73 29.18 -8.02 23.38
#